data_AF-A0A2M8UW53-F1
#
_entry.id   AF-A0A2M8UW53-F1
#
_cell.length_a   1.000
_cell.length_b   1.000
_cell.length_c   1.000
_cell.angle_alpha   90.00
_cell.angle_beta   90.00
_cell.angle_gamma   90.00
#
_symmetry.space_group_name_H-M   'P 1'
#
loop_
_entity.id
_entity.type
_entity.pdbx_description
1 polymer ?
#
loop_
_entity_poly.entity_id
_entity_poly.type
_entity_poly.pdbx_seq_one_letter_code
_entity_poly.pdbx_strand_id
1 'polypeptide(L)' 'MIPPRQKLSEDKERRFYVFAPASVVLALQTEAVARDTDAWKLGGAVIGMWVAAGCPDSIVAAQADAKGEHQ' A
#
# COMPACT_ATOMS: atom_id res chain seq x y z
N MET A 1 -4.28 19.63 35.16
CA MET A 1 -5.17 18.47 34.91
C MET A 1 -4.61 17.74 33.69
N ILE A 2 -4.06 16.54 33.86
CA ILE A 2 -3.48 15.78 32.75
C ILE A 2 -4.62 15.05 32.03
N PRO A 3 -4.73 15.13 30.69
CA PRO A 3 -5.77 14.40 29.95
C PRO A 3 -5.67 12.89 30.22
N PRO A 4 -6.80 12.18 30.35
CA PRO A 4 -6.78 10.73 30.53
C PRO A 4 -6.03 10.09 29.35
N ARG A 5 -5.09 9.20 29.68
CA ARG A 5 -4.28 8.47 28.71
C ARG A 5 -5.26 7.72 27.79
N GLN A 6 -5.31 8.11 26.51
CA GLN A 6 -6.16 7.44 25.52
C GLN A 6 -5.80 5.96 25.54
N LYS A 7 -6.81 5.07 25.61
CA LYS A 7 -6.59 3.62 25.48
C LYS A 7 -5.79 3.41 24.19
N LEU A 8 -4.63 2.75 24.27
CA LEU A 8 -3.96 2.25 23.08
C LEU A 8 -5.01 1.49 22.29
N SER A 9 -5.39 2.02 21.13
CA SER A 9 -6.21 1.27 20.19
C SER A 9 -5.44 -0.01 19.90
N GLU A 10 -6.08 -1.13 20.19
CA GLU A 10 -5.51 -2.45 19.92
C GLU A 10 -5.13 -2.50 18.43
N ASP A 11 -3.83 -2.66 18.15
CA ASP A 11 -3.33 -2.74 16.78
C ASP A 11 -3.65 -4.14 16.23
N LYS A 12 -4.93 -4.32 15.91
CA LYS A 12 -5.44 -5.58 15.41
C LYS A 12 -4.87 -5.79 14.02
N GLU A 13 -4.32 -6.99 13.80
CA GLU A 13 -3.95 -7.42 12.46
C GLU A 13 -5.18 -7.34 11.55
N ARG A 14 -5.17 -6.39 10.61
CA ARG A 14 -6.20 -6.22 9.59
C ARG A 14 -5.65 -6.64 8.25
N ARG A 15 -6.42 -7.46 7.53
CA ARG A 15 -6.09 -7.86 6.17
C ARG A 15 -6.88 -7.02 5.19
N PHE A 16 -6.19 -6.36 4.28
CA PHE A 16 -6.78 -5.65 3.15
C PHE A 16 -6.52 -6.45 1.88
N TYR A 17 -7.55 -6.63 1.06
CA TYR A 17 -7.42 -7.29 -0.24
C TYR A 17 -7.12 -6.24 -1.30
N VAL A 18 -6.05 -6.45 -2.06
CA VAL A 18 -5.66 -5.57 -3.16
C VAL A 18 -5.86 -6.30 -4.48
N PHE A 19 -6.54 -5.66 -5.43
CA PHE A 19 -6.62 -6.13 -6.81
C PHE A 19 -5.43 -5.58 -7.59
N ALA A 20 -4.70 -6.46 -8.26
CA ALA A 20 -3.59 -6.09 -9.13
C ALA A 20 -3.59 -7.03 -10.36
N PRO A 21 -3.00 -6.59 -11.49
CA PRO A 21 -2.76 -7.48 -12.62
C PRO A 21 -1.95 -8.72 -12.23
N ALA A 22 -2.21 -9.86 -12.88
CA ALA A 22 -1.53 -11.12 -12.58
C ALA A 22 0.01 -11.02 -12.69
N SER A 23 0.51 -10.20 -13.63
CA SER A 23 1.95 -9.93 -13.78
C SER A 23 2.57 -9.30 -12.54
N VAL A 24 1.86 -8.37 -11.89
CA VAL A 24 2.30 -7.71 -10.65
C VAL A 24 2.34 -8.71 -9.50
N VAL A 25 1.32 -9.57 -9.40
CA VAL A 25 1.25 -10.62 -8.38
C VAL A 25 2.43 -11.59 -8.51
N LEU A 26 2.74 -12.03 -9.75
CA LEU A 26 3.86 -12.93 -10.01
C LEU A 26 5.21 -12.28 -9.67
N ALA A 27 5.40 -11.01 -10.05
CA ALA A 27 6.61 -10.27 -9.71
C ALA A 27 6.80 -10.16 -8.20
N LEU A 28 5.73 -9.83 -7.47
CA LEU A 28 5.76 -9.75 -6.00
C LEU A 28 6.09 -11.10 -5.35
N GLN A 29 5.50 -12.20 -5.85
CA GLN A 29 5.79 -13.55 -5.36
C GLN A 29 7.25 -13.94 -5.62
N THR A 30 7.78 -13.63 -6.80
CA THR A 30 9.17 -13.91 -7.16
C THR A 30 10.13 -13.17 -6.23
N GLU A 31 9.88 -11.89 -5.97
CA GLU A 31 10.67 -11.08 -5.05
C GLU A 31 10.58 -11.58 -3.60
N ALA A 32 9.39 -12.02 -3.18
CA ALA A 32 9.19 -12.58 -1.85
C ALA A 32 10.02 -13.85 -1.64
N VAL A 33 10.02 -14.76 -2.62
CA VAL A 33 10.85 -15.98 -2.60
C VAL A 33 12.34 -15.63 -2.55
N ALA A 34 12.79 -14.66 -3.35
CA ALA A 34 14.18 -14.23 -3.36
C ALA A 34 14.65 -13.66 -2.00
N ARG A 35 13.73 -13.15 -1.18
CA ARG A 35 13.97 -12.56 0.15
C ARG A 35 13.65 -13.50 1.30
N ASP A 36 13.35 -14.76 1.02
CA ASP A 36 12.89 -15.75 2.01
C ASP A 36 11.74 -15.23 2.89
N THR A 37 10.78 -14.56 2.25
CA THR A 37 9.60 -14.01 2.90
C THR A 37 8.35 -14.35 2.10
N ASP A 38 7.19 -14.07 2.66
CA ASP A 38 5.92 -14.23 1.96
C ASP A 38 5.46 -12.93 1.31
N ALA A 39 4.74 -13.04 0.19
CA ALA A 39 4.27 -11.90 -0.58
C ALA A 39 3.39 -10.95 0.24
N TRP A 40 2.75 -11.47 1.28
CA TRP A 40 1.91 -10.68 2.19
C TRP A 40 2.75 -9.77 3.09
N LYS A 41 3.77 -10.31 3.75
CA LYS A 41 4.73 -9.53 4.55
C LYS A 41 5.48 -8.53 3.68
N LEU A 42 5.93 -8.94 2.49
CA LEU A 42 6.61 -8.05 1.57
C LEU A 42 5.71 -6.88 1.13
N GLY A 43 4.47 -7.18 0.72
CA GLY A 43 3.49 -6.15 0.34
C GLY A 43 3.17 -5.20 1.50
N GLY A 44 2.97 -5.73 2.70
CA GLY A 44 2.73 -4.94 3.91
C GLY A 44 3.91 -4.01 4.25
N ALA A 45 5.15 -4.49 4.11
CA ALA A 45 6.34 -3.68 4.34
C ALA A 45 6.45 -2.53 3.33
N VAL A 46 6.21 -2.78 2.04
CA VAL A 46 6.23 -1.74 0.99
C VAL A 46 5.16 -0.68 1.25
N ILE A 47 3.93 -1.09 1.56
CA ILE A 47 2.84 -0.17 1.89
C ILE A 47 3.18 0.64 3.15
N GLY A 48 3.70 -0.01 4.19
CA GLY A 48 4.13 0.65 5.41
C GLY A 48 5.21 1.71 5.17
N MET A 49 6.20 1.40 4.32
CA MET A 49 7.23 2.35 3.90
C MET A 49 6.64 3.55 3.15
N TRP A 50 5.69 3.32 2.23
CA TRP A 50 5.00 4.41 1.52
C TRP A 50 4.18 5.30 2.45
N VAL A 51 3.48 4.71 3.43
CA VAL A 51 2.74 5.48 4.44
C VAL A 51 3.70 6.30 5.30
N ALA A 52 4.81 5.70 5.75
CA ALA A 52 5.81 6.37 6.58
C ALA A 52 6.56 7.49 5.83
N ALA A 53 6.71 7.37 4.51
CA ALA A 53 7.32 8.40 3.67
C ALA A 53 6.43 9.63 3.45
N GLY A 54 5.20 9.63 3.98
CA GLY A 54 4.20 10.68 3.74
C GLY A 54 3.39 10.38 2.49
N CYS A 55 2.48 9.40 2.59
CA CYS A 55 1.50 9.18 1.54
C CYS A 55 0.59 10.42 1.43
N PRO A 56 0.36 10.98 0.23
CA PRO A 56 -0.51 12.14 0.08
C PRO A 56 -1.92 11.81 0.56
N ASP A 57 -2.53 12.74 1.33
CA ASP A 57 -3.89 12.59 1.91
C ASP A 57 -4.98 12.32 0.85
N SER A 58 -4.68 12.58 -0.42
CA SER A 58 -5.49 12.16 -1.56
C SER A 58 -4.61 11.53 -2.64
N ILE A 59 -4.94 10.30 -3.02
CA ILE A 59 -4.47 9.70 -4.27
C ILE A 59 -5.37 10.28 -5.36
N VAL A 60 -5.04 11.48 -5.86
CA VAL A 60 -5.67 11.98 -7.08
C VAL A 60 -5.18 11.05 -8.18
N ALA A 61 -6.07 10.21 -8.71
CA ALA A 61 -5.78 9.47 -9.92
C ALA A 61 -5.30 10.51 -10.94
N ALA A 62 -4.04 10.44 -11.35
CA ALA A 62 -3.54 11.25 -12.44
C ALA A 62 -4.43 10.93 -13.64
N GLN A 63 -5.39 11.82 -13.93
CA GLN A 63 -6.10 11.78 -15.18
C GLN A 63 -5.00 11.93 -16.22
N ALA A 64 -4.75 10.83 -16.94
CA ALA A 64 -3.86 10.85 -18.07
C ALA A 64 -4.34 11.96 -19.00
N ASP A 65 -3.49 12.95 -19.22
CA ASP A 65 -3.63 13.95 -20.27
C ASP A 65 -3.75 13.22 -21.62
N ALA A 66 -4.97 12.84 -21.99
CA ALA A 66 -5.33 12.50 -23.36
C ALA A 66 -5.72 13.80 -24.08
N LYS A 67 -4.76 14.71 -24.21
CA LYS A 67 -4.84 15.80 -25.19
C LYS A 67 -4.37 15.23 -26.52
N GLY A 68 -5.32 14.70 -27.29
CA GLY A 68 -5.10 14.14 -28.63
C GLY A 68 -6.38 14.15 -29.47
N GLU A 69 -6.58 15.27 -30.18
CA GLU A 69 -7.17 15.37 -31.52
C GLU A 69 -8.54 14.73 -31.82
N HIS A 70 -9.60 15.55 -31.78
CA HIS A 70 -10.65 15.56 -32.81
C HIS A 70 -11.35 16.92 -32.83
N GLN A 71 -10.93 17.80 -33.76
CA GLN A 71 -11.77 18.34 -34.85
C GLN A 71 -10.95 19.31 -35.70
#